data_AF-A0A930X0I4-F1
#
_entry.id   AF-A0A930X0I4-F1
#
_cell.length_a   1.000
_cell.length_b   1.000
_cell.length_c   1.000
_cell.angle_alpha   90.00
_cell.angle_beta   90.00
_cell.angle_gamma   90.00
#
_symmetry.space_group_name_H-M   'P 1'
#
loop_
_entity.id
_entity.type
_entity.pdbx_description
1 polymer ?
#
loop_
_entity_poly.entity_id
_entity_poly.type
_entity_poly.pdbx_seq_one_letter_code
_entity_poly.pdbx_strand_id
1 'polypeptide(L)' 'TNLSFPMIRSGYGCGLYPVYWGIDRDGDICQIVVEYISCDTTNHQI' A
#
# COMPACT_ATOMS: atom_id res chain seq x y z
N THR A 1 16.50 14.94 8.53
CA THR A 1 16.63 13.75 7.66
C THR A 1 15.89 14.03 6.35
N ASN A 2 16.33 13.43 5.24
CA ASN A 2 15.78 13.66 3.90
C ASN A 2 15.02 12.40 3.44
N LEU A 3 13.92 12.11 4.12
CA LEU A 3 13.11 10.91 3.87
C LEU A 3 11.94 11.30 2.96
N SER A 4 11.72 10.52 1.89
CA SER A 4 10.59 10.71 0.99
C SER A 4 9.72 9.46 1.04
N PHE A 5 8.41 9.67 1.26
CA PHE A 5 7.43 8.60 1.24
C PHE A 5 6.60 8.75 -0.04
N PRO A 6 6.55 7.75 -0.93
CA PRO A 6 5.75 7.84 -2.14
C PRO A 6 4.26 7.92 -1.76
N MET A 7 3.64 9.05 -2.03
CA MET A 7 2.18 9.20 -1.93
C MET A 7 1.56 8.85 -3.27
N ILE A 8 0.82 7.74 -3.31
CA ILE A 8 0.07 7.30 -4.48
C ILE A 8 -1.41 7.60 -4.24
N ARG A 9 -2.04 8.31 -5.17
CA ARG A 9 -3.47 8.61 -5.14
C ARG A 9 -4.19 7.68 -6.12
N SER A 10 -4.76 6.59 -5.61
CA SER A 10 -5.69 5.75 -6.38
C SER A 10 -7.03 6.51 -6.47
N GLY A 11 -7.42 6.97 -7.65
CA GLY A 11 -8.68 7.72 -7.86
C GLY A 11 -9.94 6.90 -7.49
N TYR A 12 -11.09 7.59 -7.39
CA TYR A 12 -12.47 7.12 -7.13
C TYR A 12 -12.69 5.61 -6.84
N GLY A 13 -12.08 5.11 -5.78
CA GLY A 13 -12.45 3.91 -5.04
C GLY A 13 -12.55 4.28 -3.56
N CYS A 14 -13.11 3.42 -2.70
CA CYS A 14 -13.33 3.72 -1.27
C CYS A 14 -12.05 4.05 -0.47
N GLY A 15 -10.86 4.04 -1.09
CA GLY A 15 -9.60 4.52 -0.52
C GLY A 15 -9.04 3.63 0.57
N LEU A 16 -9.67 2.48 0.82
CA LEU A 16 -9.31 1.53 1.85
C LEU A 16 -8.60 0.34 1.20
N TYR A 17 -7.28 0.39 1.21
CA TYR A 17 -6.44 -0.76 0.92
C TYR A 17 -5.94 -1.35 2.24
N PRO A 18 -5.86 -2.68 2.38
CA PRO A 18 -5.16 -3.30 3.49
C PRO A 18 -3.73 -2.77 3.58
N VAL A 19 -3.37 -2.24 4.76
CA VAL A 19 -2.03 -1.74 5.05
C VAL A 19 -1.48 -2.48 6.26
N TYR A 20 -0.27 -3.00 6.12
CA TYR A 20 0.46 -3.67 7.18
C TYR A 20 1.75 -2.91 7.49
N TRP A 21 2.02 -2.75 8.78
CA TRP A 21 3.26 -2.15 9.28
C TRP A 21 4.17 -3.24 9.79
N GLY A 22 5.40 -3.28 9.28
CA GLY A 22 6.47 -4.07 9.88
C GLY A 22 7.03 -3.31 11.07
N ILE A 23 6.98 -3.95 12.23
CA ILE A 23 7.57 -3.46 13.46
C ILE A 23 8.81 -4.30 13.76
N ASP A 24 9.91 -3.65 14.11
CA ASP A 24 11.14 -4.37 14.48
C ASP A 24 11.07 -4.92 15.92
N ARG A 25 12.20 -5.45 16.40
CA ARG A 25 12.29 -6.05 17.74
C ARG A 25 12.15 -5.00 18.87
N ASP A 26 12.50 -3.76 18.60
CA ASP A 26 12.52 -2.68 19.58
C ASP A 26 11.19 -1.89 19.59
N GLY A 27 10.28 -2.20 18.67
CA GLY A 27 8.94 -1.61 18.57
C GLY A 27 8.83 -0.49 17.55
N ASP A 28 9.89 -0.24 16.78
CA ASP A 28 9.93 0.84 15.80
C ASP A 28 9.40 0.37 14.42
N ILE A 29 8.76 1.30 13.70
CA ILE A 29 8.26 1.05 12.35
C ILE A 29 9.44 0.98 11.39
N CYS A 30 9.61 -0.15 10.71
CA CYS A 30 10.70 -0.36 9.75
C CYS A 30 10.22 -0.67 8.33
N GLN A 31 8.93 -0.97 8.13
CA GLN A 31 8.39 -1.35 6.82
C GLN A 31 6.91 -1.01 6.68
N ILE A 32 6.48 -0.74 5.45
CA ILE A 32 5.07 -0.70 5.07
C ILE A 32 4.81 -1.68 3.92
N VAL A 33 3.70 -2.40 3.98
CA VAL A 33 3.19 -3.22 2.88
C VAL A 33 1.77 -2.75 2.56
N VAL A 34 1.53 -2.39 1.31
CA VAL A 34 0.23 -1.95 0.81
C VAL A 34 -0.19 -2.92 -0.29
N GLU A 35 -1.32 -3.60 -0.12
CA GLU A 35 -1.85 -4.45 -1.17
C GLU A 35 -2.51 -3.57 -2.24
N TYR A 36 -1.90 -3.50 -3.42
CA TYR A 36 -2.43 -2.71 -4.53
C TYR A 36 -3.36 -3.57 -5.38
N ILE A 37 -4.67 -3.32 -5.25
CA ILE A 37 -5.69 -3.93 -6.10
C ILE A 37 -5.92 -3.00 -7.28
N SER A 38 -5.48 -3.44 -8.46
CA SER A 38 -5.78 -2.76 -9.71
C SER A 38 -7.26 -2.97 -10.05
N CYS A 39 -7.96 -1.89 -10.43
CA CYS A 39 -9.34 -1.96 -10.90
C CYS A 39 -9.46 -2.40 -12.38
N ASP A 40 -8.36 -2.88 -12.98
CA ASP A 40 -8.35 -3.28 -14.38
C ASP A 40 -9.32 -4.44 -14.61
N THR A 41 -10.43 -4.14 -15.27
CA THR A 41 -11.52 -5.08 -15.60
C THR A 41 -11.29 -5.72 -16.97
N THR A 42 -10.08 -5.59 -17.53
CA THR A 42 -9.77 -6.13 -18.85
C THR A 42 -9.50 -7.64 -18.73
N ASN A 43 -10.58 -8.42 -18.85
CA ASN A 43 -10.67 -9.88 -19.01
C ASN A 43 -9.34 -10.64 -19.15
N HIS A 44 -8.67 -10.93 -18.03
CA HIS A 44 -7.73 -12.04 -17.98
C HIS A 44 -8.41 -13.20 -17.25
N GLN A 45 -8.91 -14.11 -18.07
CA GLN A 45 -9.52 -15.37 -17.67
C GLN A 45 -8.56 -16.17 -16.79
N ILE A 46 -9.03 -16.48 -15.58
CA ILE A 46 -8.67 -17.70 -14.85
C ILE A 46 -9.34 -18.90 -15.49
#